data_AF-Q6LDV7-F1
#
_entry.id   AF-Q6LDV7-F1
#
_cell.length_a   1.000
_cell.length_b   1.000
_cell.length_c   1.000
_cell.angle_alpha   90.00
_cell.angle_beta   90.00
_cell.angle_gamma   90.00
#
_symmetry.space_group_name_H-M   'P 1'
#
loop_
_entity.id
_entity.type
_entity.pdbx_description
1 polymer ?
#
loop_
_entity_poly.entity_id
_entity_poly.type
_entity_poly.pdbx_seq_one_letter_code
_entity_poly.pdbx_strand_id
1 'polypeptide(L)' 'GILLVTGGLAHKDSPHLIYNLTWEVTNGEQETVWAVTGNHPLWTWWPDLTPDLCMLALHGPTHWGLDNRPPYSSPPGPP' A
#
# COMPACT_ATOMS: atom_id res chain seq x y z
N GLY A 1 -21.58 -34.27 21.48
CA GLY A 1 -20.11 -34.35 21.41
C GLY A 1 -19.56 -32.99 21.72
N ILE A 2 -18.56 -32.92 22.60
CA ILE A 2 -17.87 -31.65 22.91
C ILE A 2 -16.69 -31.54 21.95
N LEU A 3 -16.63 -30.46 21.19
CA LEU A 3 -15.47 -30.12 20.35
C LEU A 3 -14.64 -29.08 21.11
N LEU A 4 -13.43 -29.47 21.49
CA LEU A 4 -12.35 -28.61 21.99
C LEU A 4 -11.24 -28.64 20.93
N VAL A 5 -10.90 -27.49 20.36
CA VAL A 5 -9.65 -27.32 19.61
C VAL A 5 -8.99 -26.00 20.03
N THR A 6 -8.06 -26.18 20.97
CA THR A 6 -6.76 -25.51 21.17
C THR A 6 -6.66 -24.01 20.87
N GLY A 7 -6.53 -23.23 21.95
CA GLY A 7 -6.00 -21.88 21.90
C GLY A 7 -4.59 -21.86 21.30
N GLY A 8 -4.45 -21.21 20.15
CA GLY A 8 -3.17 -20.62 19.75
C GLY A 8 -2.87 -19.49 20.72
N LEU A 9 -1.68 -19.51 21.31
CA LEU A 9 -1.15 -18.42 22.13
C LEU A 9 -1.17 -17.13 21.30
N ALA A 10 -2.23 -16.32 21.43
CA ALA A 10 -2.17 -14.93 21.04
C ALA A 10 -1.04 -14.30 21.86
N HIS A 11 0.05 -13.95 21.18
CA HIS A 11 1.18 -13.30 21.78
C HIS A 11 0.68 -12.09 22.57
N LYS A 12 1.13 -11.98 23.81
CA LYS A 12 0.64 -11.06 24.86
C LYS A 12 1.17 -9.64 24.64
N ASP A 13 1.13 -9.17 23.39
CA ASP A 13 1.56 -7.83 23.04
C ASP A 13 0.44 -6.84 23.33
N SER A 14 0.83 -5.65 23.78
CA SER A 14 -0.13 -4.56 23.96
C SER A 14 -0.88 -4.33 22.64
N PRO A 15 -2.22 -4.27 22.63
CA PRO A 15 -2.98 -3.93 21.43
C PRO A 15 -2.71 -2.50 20.95
N HIS A 16 -1.99 -1.71 21.76
CA HIS A 16 -1.52 -0.36 21.44
C HIS A 16 -0.04 -0.32 21.06
N LEU A 17 0.59 -1.47 20.79
CA LEU A 17 1.96 -1.49 20.31
C LEU A 17 2.06 -0.71 19.00
N ILE A 18 3.05 0.18 18.92
CA ILE A 18 3.28 1.02 17.75
C ILE A 18 4.06 0.21 16.72
N TYR A 19 3.59 0.25 15.48
CA TYR A 19 4.26 -0.36 14.34
C TYR A 19 4.59 0.73 13.31
N ASN A 20 5.64 0.52 12.54
CA ASN A 20 5.90 1.31 11.36
C ASN A 20 5.00 0.80 10.23
N LEU A 21 3.82 1.39 10.07
CA LEU A 21 2.82 0.98 9.10
C LEU A 21 3.07 1.68 7.77
N THR A 22 2.86 0.98 6.66
CA THR A 22 2.91 1.55 5.32
C THR A 22 1.61 1.25 4.61
N TRP A 23 0.95 2.31 4.11
CA TRP A 23 -0.14 2.20 3.14
C TRP A 23 0.44 2.33 1.75
N GLU A 24 0.21 1.34 0.90
CA GLU A 24 0.69 1.28 -0.47
C GLU A 24 -0.47 1.36 -1.46
N VAL A 25 -0.29 2.15 -2.52
CA VAL A 25 -1.21 2.22 -3.67
C VAL A 25 -0.48 1.65 -4.87
N THR A 26 -1.15 0.75 -5.59
CA THR A 26 -0.57 0.01 -6.71
C THR A 26 -1.18 0.40 -8.07
N ASN A 27 -0.42 0.20 -9.14
CA ASN A 27 -0.94 0.24 -10.51
C ASN A 27 -1.71 -1.05 -10.87
N GLY A 28 -2.20 -1.13 -12.11
CA GLY A 28 -2.89 -2.32 -12.62
C GLY A 28 -2.04 -3.60 -12.63
N GLU A 29 -0.71 -3.47 -12.58
CA GLU A 29 0.25 -4.58 -12.52
C GLU A 29 0.61 -5.00 -11.09
N GLN A 30 -0.03 -4.41 -10.08
CA GLN A 30 0.23 -4.65 -8.65
C GLN A 30 1.61 -4.19 -8.17
N GLU A 31 2.25 -3.27 -8.90
CA GLU A 31 3.47 -2.61 -8.46
C GLU A 31 3.11 -1.37 -7.61
N THR A 32 3.79 -1.19 -6.48
CA THR A 32 3.58 -0.02 -5.62
C THR A 32 4.08 1.24 -6.31
N VAL A 33 3.17 2.17 -6.60
CA VAL A 33 3.48 3.45 -7.26
C VAL A 33 3.47 4.61 -6.29
N TRP A 34 2.82 4.49 -5.14
CA TRP A 34 2.81 5.49 -4.09
C TRP A 34 2.69 4.82 -2.73
N ALA A 35 3.33 5.40 -1.72
CA ALA A 35 3.24 4.90 -0.35
C ALA A 35 3.30 6.04 0.67
N VAL A 36 2.65 5.84 1.81
CA VAL A 36 2.80 6.67 3.00
C VAL A 36 3.09 5.79 4.20
N THR A 37 4.06 6.22 5.01
CA THR A 37 4.54 5.46 6.17
C THR A 37 4.37 6.28 7.44
N GLY A 38 3.92 5.63 8.52
CA GLY A 38 3.63 6.28 9.79
C GLY A 38 3.69 5.31 10.97
N ASN A 39 4.11 5.83 12.13
CA ASN A 39 4.21 5.05 13.36
C ASN A 39 2.88 5.06 14.11
N HIS A 40 2.10 3.99 14.01
CA HIS A 40 0.79 3.87 14.62
C HIS A 40 0.51 2.43 15.09
N PRO A 41 -0.39 2.24 16.07
CA PRO A 41 -0.93 0.91 16.35
C PRO A 41 -1.68 0.33 15.16
N LEU A 42 -1.61 -0.99 14.97
CA LEU A 42 -2.36 -1.69 13.93
C LEU A 42 -3.86 -1.33 13.99
N TRP A 43 -4.48 -1.18 12.82
CA TRP A 43 -5.92 -0.91 12.66
C TRP A 43 -6.42 0.46 13.17
N THR A 44 -5.53 1.38 13.50
CA THR A 44 -5.91 2.73 14.00
C THR A 44 -5.59 3.86 13.03
N TRP A 45 -4.83 3.58 11.98
CA TRP A 45 -4.33 4.60 11.07
C TRP A 45 -4.89 4.42 9.65
N TRP A 46 -5.77 5.34 9.29
CA TRP A 46 -6.49 5.39 8.02
C TRP A 46 -6.23 6.78 7.38
N PRO A 47 -5.01 7.02 6.87
CA PRO A 47 -4.65 8.34 6.34
C PRO A 47 -5.42 8.63 5.04
N ASP A 48 -5.57 9.92 4.72
CA ASP A 48 -5.94 10.31 3.37
C ASP A 48 -4.86 9.84 2.39
N LEU A 49 -5.26 9.11 1.35
CA LEU A 49 -4.36 8.64 0.31
C LEU A 49 -4.44 9.62 -0.87
N THR A 50 -3.30 10.21 -1.24
CA THR A 50 -3.23 11.19 -2.33
C THR A 50 -2.21 10.81 -3.42
N PRO A 51 -2.36 9.63 -4.06
CA PRO A 51 -1.54 9.27 -5.21
C PRO A 51 -1.88 10.16 -6.41
N ASP A 52 -0.91 10.43 -7.27
CA ASP A 52 -1.16 11.11 -8.54
C ASP A 52 -1.83 10.13 -9.54
N LEU A 53 -2.82 10.61 -10.30
CA LEU A 53 -3.52 9.79 -11.30
C LEU A 53 -2.56 9.21 -12.35
N CYS A 54 -1.54 9.98 -12.76
CA CYS A 54 -0.53 9.52 -13.70
C CYS A 54 0.36 8.43 -13.09
N MET A 55 0.57 8.41 -11.77
CA MET A 55 1.32 7.32 -11.13
C MET A 55 0.56 6.00 -11.21
N LEU A 56 -0.77 6.01 -11.11
CA LEU A 56 -1.60 4.80 -11.29
C LEU A 56 -1.55 4.25 -12.73
N ALA A 57 -1.22 5.11 -13.69
CA ALA A 57 -1.12 4.78 -15.10
C ALA A 57 0.27 4.34 -15.56
N LEU A 58 1.28 4.35 -14.67
CA LEU A 58 2.60 3.78 -14.94
C LEU A 58 2.47 2.30 -15.25
N HIS A 59 3.10 1.85 -16.34
CA HIS A 59 2.91 0.51 -16.93
C HIS A 59 1.44 0.17 -17.25
N GLY A 60 0.59 1.19 -17.36
CA GLY A 60 -0.82 1.04 -17.63
C GLY A 60 -1.17 1.10 -19.13
N PRO A 61 -2.46 1.30 -19.44
CA PRO A 61 -2.94 1.44 -20.81
C PRO A 61 -2.20 2.55 -21.60
N THR A 62 -1.89 2.27 -22.86
CA THR A 62 -1.08 3.15 -23.73
C THR A 62 -1.65 4.55 -23.96
N HIS A 63 -2.96 4.76 -23.79
CA HIS A 63 -3.58 6.08 -23.95
C HIS A 63 -3.08 7.12 -22.92
N TRP A 64 -2.50 6.67 -21.81
CA TRP A 64 -1.85 7.55 -20.83
C TRP A 64 -0.43 7.97 -21.23
N GLY A 65 0.22 7.26 -22.18
CA GLY A 65 1.60 7.53 -22.60
C GLY A 65 2.67 7.17 -21.55
N LEU A 66 2.36 6.29 -20.61
CA LEU A 66 3.21 5.90 -19.47
C LEU A 66 3.47 4.38 -19.40
N ASP A 67 3.18 3.66 -20.47
CA ASP A 67 3.29 2.20 -20.58
C ASP A 67 4.73 1.67 -20.40
N ASN A 68 5.74 2.48 -20.73
CA ASN A 68 7.16 2.12 -20.56
C ASN A 68 7.82 2.84 -19.38
N ARG A 69 7.02 3.39 -18.46
CA ARG A 69 7.51 4.17 -17.32
C ARG A 69 7.36 3.36 -16.04
N PRO A 70 8.46 3.03 -15.35
CA PRO A 70 8.39 2.27 -14.10
C PRO A 70 7.84 3.11 -12.95
N PRO A 71 7.39 2.45 -11.87
CA PRO A 71 7.04 3.09 -10.60
C PRO A 71 8.11 4.10 -10.15
N TYR A 72 7.67 5.21 -9.54
CA TYR A 72 8.53 6.29 -9.04
C TYR A 72 9.39 7.02 -10.09
N SER A 73 9.14 6.80 -11.39
CA SER A 73 9.81 7.58 -12.43
C SER A 73 9.38 9.06 -12.43
N SER A 74 10.28 9.94 -12.88
CA SER A 74 9.93 11.36 -13.05
C SER A 74 8.93 11.55 -14.19
N PRO A 75 8.06 12.58 -14.12
CA PRO A 75 7.13 12.90 -15.19
C PRO A 75 7.86 13.06 -16.55
N PRO A 76 7.25 12.60 -17.66
CA PRO A 76 7.79 12.87 -18.99
C PRO A 76 7.79 14.38 -19.28
N GLY A 77 8.75 14.83 -20.09
CA GLY A 77 8.77 16.19 -20.61
C GLY A 77 7.74 16.40 -21.72
N PRO A 78 7.52 17.65 -22.14
CA PRO A 78 6.73 17.94 -23.33
C PRO A 78 7.34 17.26 -24.57
N PRO A 79 6.50 16.91 -25.57
CA PRO A 79 6.97 16.40 -26.86
C PRO A 79 7.81 17.42 -27.64
#